data_AF-A0A0G9HBN2-F1
#
_entry.id   AF-A0A0G9HBN2-F1
#
_cell.length_a   1.000
_cell.length_b   1.000
_cell.length_c   1.000
_cell.angle_alpha   90.00
_cell.angle_beta   90.00
_cell.angle_gamma   90.00
#
_symmetry.space_group_name_H-M   'P 1'
#
loop_
_entity.id
_entity.type
_entity.pdbx_description
1 polymer ?
#
loop_
_entity_poly.entity_id
_entity_poly.type
_entity_poly.pdbx_seq_one_letter_code
_entity_poly.pdbx_strand_id
1 'polypeptide(L)'
;MTSGRRAGQWQTFPAETLRRLFDAVDVNDAVDAHVPLPETIVLACPEESIQQCYSLSLQFWKDGVVRADALRLIDKLLRNEGLSADERLEFKHIRARYKQLRFTQRLYSKRHRSDYLFDKTTRILGKLQDAFRGGQRGDIVRSGFKLRVLMSKPVWWIIQRSLENTRLDSEAGLIAFQKAEIRALKQAITGTTFAGHEFHTVRKIVSMQVSFYDTLRTLGPNDHAYRMSRFLAAINGLMGSRHDEMIAEALSGRRHYDTPAPLANETRSRLEMLVDRYPL
;
A
#
# COMPACT_ATOMS: atom_id res chain seq x y z
N MET A 1 9.43 -13.91 36.95
CA MET A 1 7.99 -13.69 36.72
C MET A 1 7.83 -12.76 35.53
N THR A 2 7.76 -13.31 34.32
CA THR A 2 7.58 -12.57 33.08
C THR A 2 6.10 -12.21 32.95
N SER A 3 5.78 -10.93 33.16
CA SER A 3 4.42 -10.43 32.99
C SER A 3 3.99 -10.60 31.54
N GLY A 4 3.15 -11.59 31.28
CA GLY A 4 2.33 -11.61 30.08
C GLY A 4 1.42 -10.39 30.13
N ARG A 5 1.80 -9.30 29.44
CA ARG A 5 0.86 -8.23 29.12
C ARG A 5 -0.32 -8.91 28.41
N ARG A 6 -1.52 -8.82 29.02
CA ARG A 6 -2.79 -9.08 28.34
C ARG A 6 -2.74 -8.36 26.98
N ALA A 7 -3.27 -9.00 25.93
CA ALA A 7 -3.42 -8.39 24.61
C ALA A 7 -4.08 -7.01 24.78
N GLY A 8 -3.25 -5.97 24.78
CA GLY A 8 -3.65 -4.61 25.12
C GLY A 8 -4.49 -4.07 23.98
N GLN A 9 -5.58 -3.41 24.33
CA GLN A 9 -6.41 -2.68 23.38
C GLN A 9 -5.52 -1.72 22.59
N TRP A 10 -5.56 -1.80 21.26
CA TRP A 10 -4.78 -0.90 20.39
C TRP A 10 -5.12 0.56 20.71
N GLN A 11 -4.10 1.43 20.71
CA GLN A 11 -4.30 2.86 20.89
C GLN A 11 -5.28 3.38 19.84
N THR A 12 -6.16 4.29 20.25
CA THR A 12 -7.07 4.99 19.35
C THR A 12 -6.63 6.44 19.18
N PHE A 13 -7.00 7.01 18.04
CA PHE A 13 -6.62 8.34 17.61
C PHE A 13 -7.88 9.16 17.28
N PRO A 14 -7.84 10.48 17.47
CA PRO A 14 -8.92 11.38 17.07
C PRO A 14 -9.20 11.33 15.56
N ALA A 15 -10.42 11.70 15.17
CA ALA A 15 -10.85 11.74 13.77
C ALA A 15 -9.98 12.65 12.90
N GLU A 16 -9.42 13.73 13.47
CA GLU A 16 -8.49 14.62 12.78
C GLU A 16 -7.19 13.90 12.37
N THR A 17 -6.65 13.02 13.22
CA THR A 17 -5.46 12.22 12.88
C THR A 17 -5.78 11.21 11.78
N LEU A 18 -6.97 10.60 11.81
CA LEU A 18 -7.43 9.73 10.72
C LEU A 18 -7.62 10.49 9.41
N ARG A 19 -8.11 11.74 9.48
CA ARG A 19 -8.23 12.63 8.32
C ARG A 19 -6.87 12.97 7.75
N ARG A 20 -5.90 13.34 8.59
CA ARG A 20 -4.52 13.58 8.15
C ARG A 20 -3.90 12.36 7.47
N LEU A 21 -4.12 11.14 7.98
CA LEU A 21 -3.67 9.92 7.30
C LEU A 21 -4.41 9.71 5.97
N PHE A 22 -5.71 10.00 5.93
CA PHE A 22 -6.49 9.90 4.69
C PHE A 22 -5.95 10.85 3.62
N ASP A 23 -5.76 12.12 3.96
CA ASP A 23 -5.25 13.15 3.05
C ASP A 23 -3.83 12.80 2.60
N ALA A 24 -3.02 12.26 3.51
CA ALA A 24 -1.71 11.72 3.18
C ALA A 24 -1.80 10.61 2.13
N VAL A 25 -2.62 9.59 2.38
CA VAL A 25 -2.78 8.42 1.50
C VAL A 25 -3.36 8.79 0.13
N ASP A 26 -4.23 9.79 0.05
CA ASP A 26 -4.87 10.19 -1.21
C ASP A 26 -3.89 10.86 -2.19
N VAL A 27 -2.78 11.42 -1.67
CA VAL A 27 -1.73 12.05 -2.49
C VAL A 27 -0.48 11.17 -2.67
N ASN A 28 -0.59 9.85 -2.44
CA ASN A 28 0.53 8.91 -2.49
C ASN A 28 1.08 8.63 -3.89
N ASP A 29 0.40 9.11 -4.92
CA ASP A 29 0.80 9.06 -6.32
C ASP A 29 0.92 10.47 -6.94
N ALA A 30 0.87 11.52 -6.13
CA ALA A 30 1.10 12.88 -6.61
C ALA A 30 2.59 13.08 -6.94
N VAL A 31 2.88 13.43 -8.20
CA VAL A 31 4.23 13.75 -8.67
C VAL A 31 4.60 15.16 -8.24
N ASP A 32 5.54 15.26 -7.30
CA ASP A 32 6.11 16.52 -6.86
C ASP A 32 7.50 16.71 -7.49
N ALA A 33 7.61 17.74 -8.33
CA ALA A 33 8.84 18.04 -9.06
C ALA A 33 9.95 18.60 -8.16
N HIS A 34 9.61 19.17 -7.00
CA HIS A 34 10.52 20.05 -6.25
C HIS A 34 10.85 19.60 -4.84
N VAL A 35 10.25 18.54 -4.31
CA VAL A 35 10.63 18.05 -2.98
C VAL A 35 11.94 17.26 -3.05
N PRO A 36 13.02 17.73 -2.40
CA PRO A 36 14.28 17.02 -2.37
C PRO A 36 14.23 15.84 -1.39
N LEU A 37 14.99 14.78 -1.69
CA LEU A 37 15.32 13.75 -0.71
C LEU A 37 16.11 14.40 0.45
N PRO A 38 15.82 14.09 1.72
CA PRO A 38 16.62 14.53 2.86
C PRO A 38 18.11 14.22 2.68
N GLU A 39 18.97 15.00 3.33
CA GLU A 39 20.42 14.77 3.32
C GLU A 39 20.78 13.46 4.01
N THR A 40 20.12 13.17 5.14
CA THR A 40 20.28 11.93 5.91
C THR A 40 18.94 11.22 6.01
N ILE A 41 18.92 9.92 5.70
CA ILE A 41 17.75 9.06 5.87
C ILE A 41 17.82 8.39 7.25
N VAL A 42 16.91 8.74 8.14
CA VAL A 42 16.81 8.17 9.49
C VAL A 42 15.91 6.94 9.48
N LEU A 43 16.46 5.78 9.89
CA LEU A 43 15.72 4.52 9.99
C LEU A 43 15.21 4.21 11.40
N ALA A 44 15.72 4.91 12.42
CA ALA A 44 15.30 4.71 13.79
C ALA A 44 13.78 4.91 13.91
N CYS A 45 13.13 3.94 14.52
CA CYS A 45 11.68 3.89 14.72
C CYS A 45 11.43 3.11 16.02
N PRO A 46 11.37 3.81 17.16
CA PRO A 46 11.18 3.18 18.46
C PRO A 46 9.96 2.25 18.47
N GLU A 47 10.00 1.21 19.31
CA GLU A 47 8.90 0.22 19.37
C GLU A 47 7.53 0.86 19.67
N GLU A 48 7.51 1.97 20.42
CA GLU A 48 6.30 2.76 20.64
C GLU A 48 5.75 3.36 19.33
N SER A 49 6.61 3.94 18.49
CA SER A 49 6.22 4.46 17.18
C SER A 49 5.73 3.34 16.25
N ILE A 50 6.36 2.16 16.29
CA ILE A 50 5.88 0.97 15.55
C ILE A 50 4.45 0.60 16.00
N GLN A 51 4.20 0.57 17.31
CA GLN A 51 2.87 0.29 17.86
C GLN A 51 1.85 1.35 17.45
N GLN A 52 2.20 2.63 17.52
CA GLN A 52 1.34 3.74 17.12
C GLN A 52 1.02 3.70 15.62
N CYS A 53 2.02 3.46 14.76
CA CYS A 53 1.81 3.34 13.32
C CYS A 53 0.88 2.18 12.97
N TYR A 54 1.08 1.02 13.61
CA TYR A 54 0.19 -0.12 13.41
C TYR A 54 -1.23 0.18 13.88
N SER A 55 -1.37 0.75 15.08
CA SER A 55 -2.66 1.10 15.69
C SER A 55 -3.44 2.11 14.82
N LEU A 56 -2.77 3.15 14.32
CA LEU A 56 -3.37 4.18 13.47
C LEU A 56 -3.89 3.57 12.17
N SER A 57 -3.08 2.78 11.47
CA SER A 57 -3.48 2.11 10.24
C SER A 57 -4.58 1.07 10.45
N LEU A 58 -4.60 0.38 11.59
CA LEU A 58 -5.66 -0.55 11.95
C LEU A 58 -6.98 0.19 12.17
N GLN A 59 -6.96 1.27 12.95
CA GLN A 59 -8.14 2.12 13.16
C GLN A 59 -8.62 2.75 11.85
N PHE A 60 -7.71 3.27 11.03
CA PHE A 60 -8.02 3.86 9.73
C PHE A 60 -8.77 2.90 8.80
N TRP A 61 -8.44 1.61 8.85
CA TRP A 61 -9.20 0.58 8.13
C TRP A 61 -10.53 0.25 8.82
N LYS A 62 -10.54 0.05 10.14
CA LYS A 62 -11.76 -0.31 10.89
C LYS A 62 -12.86 0.74 10.79
N ASP A 63 -12.49 2.00 10.96
CA ASP A 63 -13.43 3.12 10.99
C ASP A 63 -13.80 3.58 9.57
N GLY A 64 -12.91 3.34 8.60
CA GLY A 64 -13.07 3.80 7.23
C GLY A 64 -13.57 2.76 6.22
N VAL A 65 -13.73 1.48 6.61
CA VAL A 65 -14.25 0.42 5.74
C VAL A 65 -15.51 -0.20 6.33
N VAL A 66 -16.65 0.18 5.76
CA VAL A 66 -17.95 -0.43 6.07
C VAL A 66 -18.17 -1.62 5.13
N ARG A 67 -18.29 -2.82 5.69
CA ARG A 67 -18.47 -4.07 4.93
C ARG A 67 -19.70 -4.04 4.00
N ALA A 68 -20.80 -3.43 4.46
CA ALA A 68 -22.03 -3.34 3.68
C ALA A 68 -21.87 -2.48 2.43
N ASP A 69 -21.17 -1.36 2.54
CA ASP A 69 -20.92 -0.44 1.43
C ASP A 69 -20.01 -1.08 0.37
N ALA A 70 -18.95 -1.76 0.80
CA ALA A 70 -18.09 -2.54 -0.10
C ALA A 70 -18.89 -3.61 -0.85
N LEU A 71 -19.73 -4.38 -0.16
CA LEU A 71 -20.58 -5.41 -0.76
C LEU A 71 -21.60 -4.81 -1.74
N ARG A 72 -22.20 -3.66 -1.41
CA ARG A 72 -23.13 -2.94 -2.30
C ARG A 72 -22.47 -2.60 -3.64
N LEU A 73 -21.26 -2.02 -3.62
CA LEU A 73 -20.50 -1.70 -4.83
C LEU A 73 -20.15 -2.96 -5.64
N ILE A 74 -19.73 -4.03 -4.97
CA ILE A 74 -19.43 -5.32 -5.60
C ILE A 74 -20.69 -5.91 -6.25
N ASP A 75 -21.83 -5.85 -5.58
CA ASP A 75 -23.09 -6.40 -6.08
C ASP A 75 -23.60 -5.62 -7.30
N LYS A 76 -23.48 -4.29 -7.33
CA LYS A 76 -23.77 -3.49 -8.53
C LYS A 76 -22.92 -3.96 -9.72
N LEU A 77 -21.60 -4.06 -9.52
CA LEU A 77 -20.69 -4.55 -10.55
C LEU A 77 -21.06 -5.97 -11.00
N LEU A 78 -21.44 -6.87 -10.08
CA LEU A 78 -21.90 -8.22 -10.40
C LEU A 78 -23.20 -8.23 -11.20
N ARG A 79 -24.09 -7.26 -11.03
CA ARG A 79 -25.32 -7.08 -11.83
C ARG A 79 -25.07 -6.39 -13.17
N ASN A 80 -23.81 -6.13 -13.50
CA ASN A 80 -23.43 -5.36 -14.69
C ASN A 80 -23.91 -3.90 -14.64
N GLU A 81 -24.20 -3.40 -13.44
CA GLU A 81 -24.46 -1.99 -13.22
C GLU A 81 -23.12 -1.26 -13.20
N GLY A 82 -23.04 -0.14 -13.93
CA GLY A 82 -21.90 0.77 -13.81
C GLY A 82 -21.84 1.41 -12.43
N LEU A 83 -20.66 1.90 -12.05
CA LEU A 83 -20.47 2.75 -10.88
C LEU A 83 -20.50 4.22 -11.30
N SER A 84 -21.25 5.05 -10.55
CA SER A 84 -21.19 6.52 -10.67
C SER A 84 -19.81 7.06 -10.32
N ALA A 85 -19.55 8.35 -10.58
CA ALA A 85 -18.29 8.98 -10.21
C ALA A 85 -18.00 8.86 -8.70
N ASP A 86 -19.00 9.13 -7.87
CA ASP A 86 -18.90 9.03 -6.41
C ASP A 86 -18.66 7.60 -5.93
N GLU A 87 -19.34 6.61 -6.54
CA GLU A 87 -19.15 5.20 -6.20
C GLU A 87 -17.77 4.67 -6.61
N ARG A 88 -17.22 5.17 -7.73
CA ARG A 88 -15.83 4.88 -8.13
C ARG A 88 -14.84 5.46 -7.13
N LEU A 89 -15.09 6.68 -6.65
CA LEU A 89 -14.27 7.34 -5.65
C LEU A 89 -14.35 6.61 -4.30
N GLU A 90 -15.54 6.20 -3.88
CA GLU A 90 -15.79 5.38 -2.70
C GLU A 90 -15.01 4.05 -2.77
N PHE A 91 -15.07 3.35 -3.91
CA PHE A 91 -14.31 2.12 -4.13
C PHE A 91 -12.79 2.35 -4.06
N LYS A 92 -12.30 3.46 -4.65
CA LYS A 92 -10.87 3.88 -4.55
C LYS A 92 -10.48 4.03 -3.09
N HIS A 93 -11.28 4.72 -2.27
CA HIS A 93 -10.99 4.95 -0.85
C HIS A 93 -10.99 3.66 -0.02
N ILE A 94 -11.95 2.76 -0.26
CA ILE A 94 -11.98 1.44 0.39
C ILE A 94 -10.68 0.68 0.06
N ARG A 95 -10.30 0.63 -1.21
CA ARG A 95 -9.06 -0.04 -1.64
C ARG A 95 -7.82 0.60 -1.05
N ALA A 96 -7.76 1.93 -0.96
CA ALA A 96 -6.64 2.65 -0.36
C ALA A 96 -6.43 2.26 1.12
N ARG A 97 -7.52 2.14 1.90
CA ARG A 97 -7.47 1.68 3.30
C ARG A 97 -6.96 0.25 3.43
N TYR A 98 -7.44 -0.67 2.58
CA TYR A 98 -6.90 -2.04 2.54
C TYR A 98 -5.41 -2.06 2.18
N LYS A 99 -5.00 -1.28 1.19
CA LYS A 99 -3.60 -1.18 0.75
C LYS A 99 -2.70 -0.64 1.87
N GLN A 100 -3.13 0.40 2.58
CA GLN A 100 -2.41 1.01 3.70
C GLN A 100 -2.16 0.00 4.83
N LEU A 101 -3.22 -0.66 5.32
CA LEU A 101 -3.07 -1.64 6.40
C LEU A 101 -2.28 -2.88 5.94
N ARG A 102 -2.40 -3.29 4.68
CA ARG A 102 -1.61 -4.39 4.13
C ARG A 102 -0.11 -4.10 4.17
N PHE A 103 0.29 -2.89 3.80
CA PHE A 103 1.69 -2.47 3.90
C PHE A 103 2.14 -2.34 5.35
N THR A 104 1.30 -1.76 6.20
CA THR A 104 1.52 -1.71 7.65
C THR A 104 1.80 -3.10 8.24
N GLN A 105 1.02 -4.13 7.89
CA GLN A 105 1.33 -5.49 8.34
C GLN A 105 2.67 -6.02 7.81
N ARG A 106 3.01 -5.71 6.56
CA ARG A 106 4.30 -6.12 5.97
C ARG A 106 5.48 -5.40 6.62
N LEU A 107 5.31 -4.13 7.01
CA LEU A 107 6.32 -3.35 7.69
C LEU A 107 6.53 -3.83 9.12
N TYR A 108 5.45 -3.96 9.88
CA TYR A 108 5.56 -4.03 11.35
C TYR A 108 5.29 -5.40 11.94
N SER A 109 4.72 -6.37 11.21
CA SER A 109 4.51 -7.71 11.79
C SER A 109 5.85 -8.46 11.91
N LYS A 110 5.95 -9.33 12.91
CA LYS A 110 7.14 -10.17 13.17
C LYS A 110 7.60 -11.05 11.99
N ARG A 111 6.72 -11.29 11.02
CA ARG A 111 7.02 -12.09 9.82
C ARG A 111 7.17 -11.23 8.56
N HIS A 112 7.01 -9.91 8.68
CA HIS A 112 6.94 -8.95 7.59
C HIS A 112 5.97 -9.38 6.46
N ARG A 113 4.84 -9.96 6.87
CA ARG A 113 3.80 -10.49 5.98
C ARG A 113 2.42 -10.01 6.43
N SER A 114 1.57 -9.74 5.45
CA SER A 114 0.15 -9.48 5.71
C SER A 114 -0.58 -10.80 6.00
N ASP A 115 -1.65 -10.72 6.80
CA ASP A 115 -2.54 -11.85 7.02
C ASP A 115 -3.04 -12.41 5.68
N TYR A 116 -3.13 -13.74 5.57
CA TYR A 116 -3.42 -14.39 4.30
C TYR A 116 -4.78 -13.96 3.70
N LEU A 117 -5.83 -13.91 4.52
CA LEU A 117 -7.18 -13.56 4.06
C LEU A 117 -7.26 -12.05 3.77
N PHE A 118 -6.60 -11.24 4.58
CA PHE A 118 -6.50 -9.79 4.34
C PHE A 118 -5.74 -9.45 3.04
N ASP A 119 -4.57 -10.08 2.81
CA ASP A 119 -3.79 -9.93 1.58
C ASP A 119 -4.61 -10.38 0.37
N LYS A 120 -5.27 -11.54 0.46
CA LYS A 120 -6.10 -12.07 -0.63
C LYS A 120 -7.25 -11.12 -0.96
N THR A 121 -7.94 -10.59 0.04
CA THR A 121 -9.01 -9.59 -0.13
C THR A 121 -8.47 -8.34 -0.83
N THR A 122 -7.34 -7.80 -0.35
CA THR A 122 -6.70 -6.60 -0.92
C THR A 122 -6.32 -6.80 -2.39
N ARG A 123 -5.73 -7.95 -2.74
CA ARG A 123 -5.35 -8.27 -4.13
C ARG A 123 -6.56 -8.42 -5.04
N ILE A 124 -7.63 -9.07 -4.58
CA ILE A 124 -8.83 -9.27 -5.40
C ILE A 124 -9.61 -7.97 -5.58
N LEU A 125 -9.62 -7.06 -4.60
CA LEU A 125 -10.11 -5.69 -4.78
C LEU A 125 -9.36 -4.96 -5.91
N GLY A 126 -8.04 -5.11 -5.96
CA GLY A 126 -7.24 -4.60 -7.08
C GLY A 126 -7.65 -5.18 -8.43
N LYS A 127 -7.74 -6.52 -8.52
CA LYS A 127 -8.16 -7.20 -9.75
C LYS A 127 -9.56 -6.79 -10.22
N LEU A 128 -10.50 -6.62 -9.28
CA LEU A 128 -11.84 -6.15 -9.59
C LEU A 128 -11.80 -4.72 -10.16
N GLN A 129 -10.98 -3.83 -9.59
CA GLN A 129 -10.79 -2.47 -10.11
C GLN A 129 -10.27 -2.48 -11.54
N ASP A 130 -9.23 -3.27 -11.80
CA ASP A 130 -8.56 -3.31 -13.10
C ASP A 130 -9.48 -3.94 -14.16
N ALA A 131 -10.21 -5.01 -13.78
CA ALA A 131 -11.22 -5.63 -14.63
C ALA A 131 -12.38 -4.66 -14.96
N PHE A 132 -12.82 -3.86 -13.99
CA PHE A 132 -13.85 -2.85 -14.20
C PHE A 132 -13.38 -1.74 -15.14
N ARG A 133 -12.14 -1.23 -14.96
CA ARG A 133 -11.55 -0.22 -15.84
C ARG A 133 -11.36 -0.74 -17.27
N GLY A 134 -10.97 -2.00 -17.42
CA GLY A 134 -10.75 -2.64 -18.71
C GLY A 134 -12.01 -3.23 -19.36
N GLY A 135 -13.20 -3.10 -18.76
CA GLY A 135 -14.44 -3.68 -19.30
C GLY A 135 -14.47 -5.22 -19.34
N GLN A 136 -13.59 -5.89 -18.58
CA GLN A 136 -13.40 -7.34 -18.64
C GLN A 136 -14.46 -8.08 -17.79
N ARG A 137 -15.65 -8.26 -18.37
CA ARG A 137 -16.83 -8.80 -17.66
C ARG A 137 -16.57 -10.11 -16.92
N GLY A 138 -15.87 -11.07 -17.55
CA GLY A 138 -15.56 -12.35 -16.93
C GLY A 138 -14.72 -12.22 -15.66
N ASP A 139 -13.76 -11.28 -15.65
CA ASP A 139 -12.90 -11.02 -14.49
C ASP A 139 -13.62 -10.24 -13.38
N ILE A 140 -14.54 -9.35 -13.75
CA ILE A 140 -15.44 -8.68 -12.80
C ILE A 140 -16.27 -9.72 -12.05
N VAL A 141 -16.93 -10.63 -12.77
CA VAL A 141 -17.78 -11.69 -12.17
C VAL A 141 -16.96 -12.59 -11.25
N ARG A 142 -15.81 -13.08 -11.73
CA ARG A 142 -14.92 -13.97 -10.97
C ARG A 142 -14.39 -13.30 -9.70
N SER A 143 -13.98 -12.03 -9.79
CA SER A 143 -13.42 -11.29 -8.65
C SER A 143 -14.51 -10.90 -7.66
N GLY A 144 -15.68 -10.48 -8.15
CA GLY A 144 -16.83 -10.12 -7.32
C GLY A 144 -17.35 -11.29 -6.49
N PHE A 145 -17.52 -12.48 -7.08
CA PHE A 145 -17.92 -13.67 -6.30
C PHE A 145 -16.89 -14.04 -5.22
N LYS A 146 -15.59 -13.99 -5.54
CA LYS A 146 -14.54 -14.23 -4.54
C LYS A 146 -14.60 -13.21 -3.40
N LEU A 147 -14.87 -11.93 -3.70
CA LEU A 147 -15.02 -10.90 -2.68
C LEU A 147 -16.26 -11.09 -1.82
N ARG A 148 -17.40 -11.53 -2.38
CA ARG A 148 -18.59 -11.87 -1.57
C ARG A 148 -18.28 -12.93 -0.52
N VAL A 149 -17.50 -13.96 -0.88
CA VAL A 149 -17.05 -14.98 0.07
C VAL A 149 -16.10 -14.38 1.11
N LEU A 150 -15.09 -13.61 0.69
CA LEU A 150 -14.11 -13.01 1.58
C LEU A 150 -14.68 -11.93 2.51
N MET A 151 -15.77 -11.29 2.11
CA MET A 151 -16.50 -10.30 2.90
C MET A 151 -17.74 -10.90 3.59
N SER A 152 -17.89 -12.22 3.59
CA SER A 152 -18.91 -12.88 4.41
C SER A 152 -18.64 -12.61 5.89
N LYS A 153 -19.69 -12.57 6.71
CA LYS A 153 -19.58 -12.34 8.17
C LYS A 153 -18.52 -13.23 8.86
N PRO A 154 -18.45 -14.56 8.64
CA PRO A 154 -17.45 -15.39 9.30
C PRO A 154 -16.01 -15.03 8.87
N VAL A 155 -15.77 -14.83 7.57
CA VAL A 155 -14.43 -14.48 7.09
C VAL A 155 -14.01 -13.08 7.57
N TRP A 156 -14.95 -12.13 7.58
CA TRP A 156 -14.72 -10.80 8.12
C TRP A 156 -14.31 -10.84 9.59
N TRP A 157 -14.98 -11.64 10.41
CA TRP A 157 -14.62 -11.82 11.82
C TRP A 157 -13.22 -12.43 12.00
N ILE A 158 -12.88 -13.45 11.21
CA ILE A 158 -11.53 -14.05 11.22
C ILE A 158 -10.47 -13.01 10.86
N ILE A 159 -10.70 -12.21 9.81
CA ILE A 159 -9.80 -11.14 9.39
C ILE A 159 -9.61 -10.14 10.53
N GLN A 160 -10.69 -9.60 11.11
CA GLN A 160 -10.61 -8.64 12.21
C GLN A 160 -9.82 -9.19 13.39
N ARG A 161 -10.12 -10.43 13.79
CA ARG A 161 -9.43 -11.11 14.89
C ARG A 161 -7.95 -11.31 14.59
N SER A 162 -7.59 -11.69 13.36
CA SER A 162 -6.20 -11.86 12.95
C SER A 162 -5.44 -10.54 13.00
N LEU A 163 -6.02 -9.47 12.46
CA LEU A 163 -5.44 -8.12 12.48
C LEU A 163 -5.20 -7.65 13.92
N GLU A 164 -6.20 -7.78 14.80
CA GLU A 164 -6.11 -7.37 16.20
C GLU A 164 -5.06 -8.15 17.01
N ASN A 165 -4.74 -9.39 16.61
CA ASN A 165 -3.76 -10.23 17.30
C ASN A 165 -2.40 -10.25 16.59
N THR A 166 -2.15 -9.31 15.67
CA THR A 166 -0.86 -9.22 14.96
C THR A 166 0.26 -8.97 15.97
N ARG A 167 1.25 -9.86 15.98
CA ARG A 167 2.48 -9.66 16.75
C ARG A 167 3.43 -8.77 15.96
N LEU A 168 3.79 -7.64 16.56
CA LEU A 168 4.72 -6.69 15.97
C LEU A 168 6.18 -7.16 16.14
N ASP A 169 7.04 -6.72 15.24
CA ASP A 169 8.48 -6.88 15.35
C ASP A 169 9.10 -5.77 16.20
N SER A 170 10.37 -5.95 16.53
CA SER A 170 11.25 -4.96 17.14
C SER A 170 11.71 -3.90 16.13
N GLU A 171 12.23 -2.78 16.65
CA GLU A 171 12.89 -1.75 15.84
C GLU A 171 14.01 -2.33 14.96
N ALA A 172 14.87 -3.18 15.53
CA ALA A 172 15.96 -3.82 14.79
C ALA A 172 15.45 -4.70 13.64
N GLY A 173 14.34 -5.43 13.87
CA GLY A 173 13.68 -6.25 12.84
C GLY A 173 13.14 -5.40 11.69
N LEU A 174 12.44 -4.31 12.01
CA LEU A 174 11.95 -3.35 11.01
C LEU A 174 13.10 -2.75 10.18
N ILE A 175 14.16 -2.28 10.83
CA ILE A 175 15.33 -1.69 10.15
C ILE A 175 15.97 -2.73 9.23
N ALA A 176 16.17 -3.96 9.71
CA ALA A 176 16.74 -5.04 8.91
C ALA A 176 15.88 -5.34 7.68
N PHE A 177 14.55 -5.37 7.84
CA PHE A 177 13.60 -5.57 6.75
C PHE A 177 13.65 -4.42 5.73
N GLN A 178 13.63 -3.16 6.19
CA GLN A 178 13.72 -2.00 5.30
C GLN A 178 15.03 -2.00 4.51
N LYS A 179 16.17 -2.28 5.16
CA LYS A 179 17.46 -2.43 4.47
C LYS A 179 17.43 -3.56 3.44
N ALA A 180 16.81 -4.70 3.75
CA ALA A 180 16.69 -5.81 2.80
C ALA A 180 15.87 -5.42 1.56
N GLU A 181 14.74 -4.72 1.74
CA GLU A 181 13.92 -4.23 0.62
C GLU A 181 14.69 -3.21 -0.23
N ILE A 182 15.48 -2.32 0.38
CA ILE A 182 16.30 -1.36 -0.38
C ILE A 182 17.50 -2.03 -1.07
N ARG A 183 18.09 -3.09 -0.51
CA ARG A 183 19.09 -3.90 -1.22
C ARG A 183 18.49 -4.60 -2.44
N ALA A 184 17.28 -5.15 -2.30
CA ALA A 184 16.56 -5.73 -3.43
C ALA A 184 16.23 -4.67 -4.50
N LEU A 185 15.85 -3.45 -4.07
CA LEU A 185 15.67 -2.32 -4.97
C LEU A 185 16.97 -1.95 -5.70
N LYS A 186 18.10 -1.83 -4.96
CA LYS A 186 19.43 -1.57 -5.52
C LYS A 186 19.81 -2.58 -6.59
N GLN A 187 19.58 -3.87 -6.31
CA GLN A 187 19.84 -4.95 -7.26
C GLN A 187 18.93 -4.87 -8.48
N ALA A 188 17.66 -4.51 -8.32
CA ALA A 188 16.74 -4.39 -9.44
C ALA A 188 17.10 -3.24 -10.40
N ILE A 189 17.57 -2.10 -9.87
CA ILE A 189 17.89 -0.91 -10.69
C ILE A 189 19.22 -0.98 -11.44
N THR A 190 20.09 -1.95 -11.16
CA THR A 190 21.27 -2.22 -12.00
C THR A 190 20.88 -2.71 -13.40
N GLY A 191 19.71 -3.34 -13.54
CA GLY A 191 19.14 -3.71 -14.82
C GLY A 191 18.81 -2.48 -15.67
N THR A 192 19.03 -2.55 -16.98
CA THR A 192 18.70 -1.48 -17.93
C THR A 192 17.22 -1.48 -18.31
N THR A 193 16.56 -2.63 -18.23
CA THR A 193 15.15 -2.83 -18.58
C THR A 193 14.42 -3.62 -17.51
N PHE A 194 13.12 -3.42 -17.43
CA PHE A 194 12.22 -4.07 -16.48
C PHE A 194 11.06 -4.72 -17.22
N ALA A 195 10.85 -6.01 -17.00
CA ALA A 195 9.58 -6.66 -17.30
C ALA A 195 8.49 -6.18 -16.32
N GLY A 196 7.22 -6.34 -16.71
CA GLY A 196 6.08 -5.88 -15.92
C GLY A 196 6.04 -6.40 -14.48
N HIS A 197 6.47 -7.64 -14.24
CA HIS A 197 6.58 -8.19 -12.88
C HIS A 197 7.71 -7.57 -12.03
N GLU A 198 8.85 -7.24 -12.64
CA GLU A 198 9.98 -6.56 -11.99
C GLU A 198 9.59 -5.13 -11.63
N PHE A 199 8.96 -4.44 -12.59
CA PHE A 199 8.40 -3.11 -12.39
C PHE A 199 7.41 -3.08 -11.23
N HIS A 200 6.48 -4.05 -11.18
CA HIS A 200 5.52 -4.18 -10.10
C HIS A 200 6.20 -4.42 -8.74
N THR A 201 7.28 -5.21 -8.72
CA THR A 201 8.05 -5.51 -7.51
C THR A 201 8.72 -4.26 -6.97
N VAL A 202 9.42 -3.49 -7.82
CA VAL A 202 10.05 -2.21 -7.46
C VAL A 202 9.00 -1.22 -6.94
N ARG A 203 7.90 -1.04 -7.67
CA ARG A 203 6.82 -0.12 -7.27
C ARG A 203 6.25 -0.48 -5.90
N LYS A 204 6.18 -1.77 -5.58
CA LYS A 204 5.66 -2.26 -4.30
C LYS A 204 6.59 -1.92 -3.13
N ILE A 205 7.92 -1.99 -3.32
CA ILE A 205 8.92 -1.55 -2.33
C ILE A 205 8.71 -0.05 -2.04
N VAL A 206 8.66 0.77 -3.10
CA VAL A 206 8.46 2.21 -2.98
C VAL A 206 7.12 2.53 -2.30
N SER A 207 6.02 1.95 -2.77
CA SER A 207 4.68 2.12 -2.18
C SER A 207 4.64 1.78 -0.68
N MET A 208 5.41 0.78 -0.25
CA MET A 208 5.49 0.40 1.16
C MET A 208 6.28 1.43 1.98
N GLN A 209 7.35 2.00 1.43
CA GLN A 209 8.08 3.10 2.07
C GLN A 209 7.23 4.38 2.13
N VAL A 210 6.47 4.71 1.09
CA VAL A 210 5.47 5.81 1.13
C VAL A 210 4.52 5.63 2.32
N SER A 211 3.91 4.45 2.41
CA SER A 211 2.98 4.09 3.49
C SER A 211 3.58 4.22 4.89
N PHE A 212 4.86 3.86 5.06
CA PHE A 212 5.61 4.04 6.31
C PHE A 212 5.72 5.52 6.69
N TYR A 213 6.25 6.35 5.78
CA TYR A 213 6.51 7.76 6.07
C TYR A 213 5.23 8.59 6.16
N ASP A 214 4.15 8.24 5.44
CA ASP A 214 2.83 8.86 5.62
C ASP A 214 2.28 8.66 7.03
N THR A 215 2.46 7.46 7.56
CA THR A 215 2.00 7.15 8.91
C THR A 215 2.82 7.93 9.94
N LEU A 216 4.14 7.98 9.79
CA LEU A 216 5.02 8.74 10.68
C LEU A 216 4.72 10.24 10.67
N ARG A 217 4.61 10.87 9.49
CA ARG A 217 4.30 12.31 9.40
C ARG A 217 2.88 12.66 9.84
N THR A 218 1.99 11.67 9.94
CA THR A 218 0.63 11.87 10.47
C THR A 218 0.63 11.94 12.00
N LEU A 219 1.44 11.10 12.66
CA LEU A 219 1.47 10.99 14.11
C LEU A 219 2.06 12.25 14.80
N GLY A 220 2.89 13.02 14.10
CA GLY A 220 3.42 14.29 14.60
C GLY A 220 4.15 15.09 13.54
N PRO A 221 4.45 16.38 13.80
CA PRO A 221 5.24 17.22 12.90
C PRO A 221 6.63 16.60 12.73
N ASN A 222 6.95 16.22 11.49
CA ASN A 222 8.21 15.56 11.16
C ASN A 222 8.60 15.94 9.73
N ASP A 223 9.42 16.98 9.59
CA ASP A 223 9.90 17.48 8.29
C ASP A 223 10.64 16.38 7.49
N HIS A 224 11.44 15.56 8.18
CA HIS A 224 12.11 14.42 7.56
C HIS A 224 11.10 13.42 6.97
N ALA A 225 10.10 12.98 7.74
CA ALA A 225 9.08 12.05 7.26
C ALA A 225 8.21 12.67 6.16
N TYR A 226 7.93 13.97 6.23
CA TYR A 226 7.24 14.70 5.17
C TYR A 226 8.02 14.67 3.87
N ARG A 227 9.30 15.07 3.87
CA ARG A 227 10.16 15.06 2.68
C ARG A 227 10.34 13.65 2.12
N MET A 228 10.56 12.66 2.98
CA MET A 228 10.63 11.24 2.56
C MET A 228 9.33 10.79 1.89
N SER A 229 8.18 11.02 2.53
CA SER A 229 6.87 10.67 1.99
C SER A 229 6.65 11.30 0.62
N ARG A 230 6.86 12.62 0.49
CA ARG A 230 6.63 13.35 -0.77
C ARG A 230 7.60 12.94 -1.88
N PHE A 231 8.88 12.75 -1.57
CA PHE A 231 9.88 12.26 -2.53
C PHE A 231 9.52 10.86 -3.05
N LEU A 232 9.14 9.94 -2.15
CA LEU A 232 8.73 8.59 -2.50
C LEU A 232 7.37 8.55 -3.23
N ALA A 233 6.44 9.43 -2.87
CA ALA A 233 5.15 9.59 -3.55
C ALA A 233 5.36 10.03 -5.00
N ALA A 234 6.32 10.91 -5.27
CA ALA A 234 6.68 11.30 -6.63
C ALA A 234 7.19 10.11 -7.46
N ILE A 235 8.09 9.29 -6.90
CA ILE A 235 8.53 8.04 -7.54
C ILE A 235 7.32 7.12 -7.79
N ASN A 236 6.48 6.93 -6.78
CA ASN A 236 5.32 6.04 -6.87
C ASN A 236 4.27 6.52 -7.89
N GLY A 237 4.12 7.83 -8.07
CA GLY A 237 3.29 8.48 -9.07
C GLY A 237 3.83 8.27 -10.49
N LEU A 238 5.12 8.58 -10.72
CA LEU A 238 5.79 8.34 -12.00
C LEU A 238 5.72 6.87 -12.42
N MET A 239 5.97 5.96 -11.47
CA MET A 239 5.80 4.53 -11.70
C MET A 239 4.34 4.13 -11.93
N GLY A 240 3.40 4.85 -11.32
CA GLY A 240 1.97 4.64 -11.49
C GLY A 240 1.49 4.92 -12.90
N SER A 241 1.82 6.09 -13.43
CA SER A 241 1.48 6.48 -14.80
C SER A 241 2.05 5.49 -15.80
N ARG A 242 3.34 5.11 -15.65
CA ARG A 242 3.96 4.14 -16.56
C ARG A 242 3.33 2.75 -16.50
N HIS A 243 2.93 2.29 -15.31
CA HIS A 243 2.22 1.01 -15.17
C HIS A 243 0.86 1.04 -15.87
N ASP A 244 0.13 2.15 -15.77
CA ASP A 244 -1.19 2.28 -16.39
C ASP A 244 -1.07 2.31 -17.93
N GLU A 245 -0.02 2.94 -18.47
CA GLU A 245 0.34 2.84 -19.90
C GLU A 245 0.65 1.39 -20.31
N MET A 246 1.48 0.67 -19.54
CA MET A 246 1.82 -0.73 -19.86
C MET A 246 0.58 -1.63 -19.86
N ILE A 247 -0.37 -1.40 -18.96
CA ILE A 247 -1.67 -2.09 -18.96
C ILE A 247 -2.47 -1.74 -20.22
N ALA A 248 -2.55 -0.46 -20.58
CA ALA A 248 -3.28 -0.02 -21.77
C ALA A 248 -2.67 -0.61 -23.06
N GLU A 249 -1.34 -0.62 -23.18
CA GLU A 249 -0.61 -1.25 -24.29
C GLU A 249 -0.93 -2.75 -24.38
N ALA A 250 -0.94 -3.47 -23.24
CA ALA A 250 -1.28 -4.88 -23.17
C ALA A 250 -2.73 -5.19 -23.55
N LEU A 251 -3.68 -4.38 -23.08
CA LEU A 251 -5.09 -4.54 -23.42
C LEU A 251 -5.36 -4.23 -24.90
N SER A 252 -4.61 -3.31 -25.50
CA SER A 252 -4.71 -3.00 -26.94
C SER A 252 -3.96 -3.98 -27.85
N GLY A 253 -3.26 -4.97 -27.29
CA GLY A 253 -2.43 -5.92 -28.04
C GLY A 253 -1.16 -5.31 -28.65
N ARG A 254 -0.84 -4.04 -28.36
CA ARG A 254 0.35 -3.34 -28.90
C ARG A 254 1.64 -3.90 -28.32
N ARG A 255 1.65 -4.27 -27.05
CA ARG A 255 2.83 -4.79 -26.36
C ARG A 255 2.42 -5.71 -25.22
N HIS A 256 3.07 -6.86 -25.07
CA HIS A 256 2.81 -7.74 -23.94
C HIS A 256 3.27 -7.10 -22.62
N TYR A 257 2.54 -7.29 -21.52
CA TYR A 257 2.83 -6.66 -20.23
C TYR A 257 4.24 -6.98 -19.70
N ASP A 258 4.73 -8.18 -19.94
CA ASP A 258 6.06 -8.62 -19.53
C ASP A 258 7.18 -8.30 -20.54
N THR A 259 6.89 -7.58 -21.63
CA THR A 259 7.95 -7.16 -22.55
C THR A 259 8.88 -6.15 -21.87
N PRO A 260 10.18 -6.46 -21.67
CA PRO A 260 11.09 -5.59 -20.93
C PRO A 260 11.19 -4.20 -21.53
N ALA A 261 11.11 -3.16 -20.69
CA ALA A 261 11.20 -1.76 -21.08
C ALA A 261 12.12 -0.98 -20.13
N PRO A 262 12.88 0.03 -20.60
CA PRO A 262 13.65 0.88 -19.70
C PRO A 262 12.75 1.71 -18.79
N LEU A 263 13.22 2.03 -17.59
CA LEU A 263 12.61 3.06 -16.75
C LEU A 263 12.80 4.43 -17.41
N ALA A 264 11.80 5.31 -17.27
CA ALA A 264 11.97 6.71 -17.59
C ALA A 264 13.15 7.31 -16.79
N ASN A 265 13.93 8.18 -17.41
CA ASN A 265 15.15 8.75 -16.83
C ASN A 265 14.89 9.40 -15.47
N GLU A 266 13.77 10.13 -15.32
CA GLU A 266 13.42 10.76 -14.04
C GLU A 266 13.16 9.72 -12.94
N THR A 267 12.36 8.69 -13.22
CA THR A 267 12.09 7.60 -12.27
C THR A 267 13.38 6.89 -11.86
N ARG A 268 14.25 6.59 -12.83
CA ARG A 268 15.55 5.95 -12.59
C ARG A 268 16.43 6.82 -11.69
N SER A 269 16.62 8.10 -12.04
CA SER A 269 17.46 9.02 -11.28
C SER A 269 17.01 9.19 -9.83
N ARG A 270 15.70 9.28 -9.58
CA ARG A 270 15.17 9.36 -8.20
C ARG A 270 15.35 8.06 -7.41
N LEU A 271 15.24 6.90 -8.06
CA LEU A 271 15.48 5.60 -7.43
C LEU A 271 16.98 5.41 -7.09
N GLU A 272 17.87 5.79 -8.00
CA GLU A 272 19.32 5.79 -7.78
C GLU A 272 19.68 6.71 -6.60
N MET A 273 19.17 7.94 -6.59
CA MET A 273 19.36 8.87 -5.47
C MET A 273 18.88 8.31 -4.13
N LEU A 274 17.71 7.66 -4.11
CA LEU A 274 17.19 7.01 -2.91
C LEU A 274 18.13 5.93 -2.40
N VAL A 275 18.56 5.03 -3.29
CA VAL A 275 19.39 3.87 -2.95
C VAL A 275 20.80 4.27 -2.52
N ASP A 276 21.37 5.30 -3.14
CA ASP A 276 22.71 5.77 -2.83
C ASP A 276 22.81 6.45 -1.46
N ARG A 277 21.76 7.15 -1.03
CA ARG A 277 21.71 7.78 0.30
C ARG A 277 21.15 6.89 1.40
N TYR A 278 20.58 5.73 1.05
CA TYR A 278 19.98 4.86 2.06
C TYR A 278 21.08 4.20 2.92
N PRO A 279 20.98 4.22 4.26
CA PRO A 279 21.99 3.61 5.12
C PRO A 279 21.83 2.08 5.10
N LEU A 280 22.54 1.40 4.18
CA LEU A 280 22.50 -0.04 3.97
C LEU A 280 23.33 -0.86 4.95
#